data_AF-A0A847CNU3-F1
#
_entry.id   AF-A0A847CNU3-F1
#
_cell.length_a   1.000
_cell.length_b   1.000
_cell.length_c   1.000
_cell.angle_alpha   90.00
_cell.angle_beta   90.00
_cell.angle_gamma   90.00
#
_symmetry.space_group_name_H-M   'P 1'
#
loop_
_entity.id
_entity.type
_entity.pdbx_description
1 polymer ?
#
loop_
_entity_poly.entity_id
_entity_poly.type
_entity_poly.pdbx_seq_one_letter_code
_entity_poly.pdbx_strand_id
1 'polypeptide(L)'
;MPLATPFRGITKRQGMLTRGEFGWAEFSPFLDYDHVAAVPWLQAAMEAANHGWPEPVRDTVPVNGIVPAIGGGAEAVALARQSGCGTIKLKVAQTGETLAHDLKRVAAIRAALPDS
;
A
#
# COMPACT_ATOMS: atom_id res chain seq x y z
N MET A 1 6.36 -13.63 2.42
CA MET A 1 6.45 -12.77 3.61
C MET A 1 5.08 -12.62 4.29
N PRO A 2 4.95 -12.83 5.61
CA PRO A 2 3.70 -12.55 6.34
C PRO A 2 3.40 -11.05 6.41
N LEU A 3 2.12 -10.67 6.48
CA LEU A 3 1.69 -9.28 6.66
C LEU A 3 1.41 -8.99 8.14
N ALA A 4 1.75 -7.78 8.59
CA ALA A 4 1.46 -7.33 9.95
C ALA A 4 -0.06 -7.18 10.21
N THR A 5 -0.84 -6.91 9.16
CA THR A 5 -2.31 -6.81 9.21
C THR A 5 -2.87 -7.37 7.90
N PRO A 6 -4.02 -8.06 7.90
CA PRO A 6 -4.66 -8.52 6.68
C PRO A 6 -4.90 -7.37 5.69
N PHE A 7 -4.59 -7.58 4.42
CA PHE A 7 -4.76 -6.59 3.37
C PHE A 7 -5.24 -7.26 2.09
N ARG A 8 -6.27 -6.72 1.42
CA ARG A 8 -6.89 -7.34 0.23
C ARG A 8 -7.20 -8.84 0.39
N GLY A 9 -7.67 -9.24 1.56
CA GLY A 9 -8.03 -10.64 1.84
C GLY A 9 -6.84 -11.59 1.99
N ILE A 10 -5.60 -11.11 1.95
CA ILE A 10 -4.40 -11.93 2.16
C ILE A 10 -3.72 -11.61 3.49
N THR A 11 -3.05 -12.61 4.05
CA THR A 11 -2.19 -12.50 5.25
C THR A 11 -0.73 -12.79 4.94
N LYS A 12 -0.43 -13.22 3.71
CA LYS A 12 0.92 -13.51 3.23
C LYS A 12 1.10 -12.94 1.84
N ARG A 13 2.18 -12.19 1.65
CA ARG A 13 2.66 -11.75 0.35
C ARG A 13 3.62 -12.76 -0.25
N GLN A 14 3.40 -13.13 -1.49
CA GLN A 14 4.25 -14.04 -2.26
C GLN A 14 4.69 -13.36 -3.56
N GLY A 15 5.81 -13.80 -4.10
CA GLY A 15 6.43 -13.29 -5.32
C GLY A 15 7.75 -13.99 -5.59
N MET A 16 8.36 -13.65 -6.72
CA MET A 16 9.67 -14.10 -7.16
C MET A 16 10.59 -12.88 -7.29
N LEU A 17 11.86 -13.07 -6.94
CA LEU A 17 12.91 -12.10 -7.21
C LEU A 17 13.77 -12.61 -8.35
N THR A 18 14.09 -11.73 -9.30
CA THR A 18 15.01 -12.02 -10.39
C THR A 18 16.14 -11.00 -10.39
N ARG A 19 17.31 -11.40 -10.86
CA ARG A 19 18.48 -10.53 -10.98
C ARG A 19 18.87 -10.44 -12.44
N GLY A 20 18.90 -9.22 -12.97
CA GLY A 20 19.42 -8.92 -14.30
C GLY A 20 20.61 -7.97 -14.23
N GLU A 21 21.01 -7.44 -15.38
CA GLU A 21 22.13 -6.52 -15.52
C GLU A 21 21.95 -5.23 -14.73
N PHE A 22 20.70 -4.75 -14.61
CA PHE A 22 20.36 -3.48 -13.95
C PHE A 22 19.97 -3.65 -12.48
N GLY A 23 20.09 -4.86 -11.93
CA GLY A 23 19.88 -5.15 -10.51
C GLY A 23 18.80 -6.19 -10.25
N TRP A 24 18.13 -6.03 -9.10
CA TRP A 24 17.05 -6.92 -8.67
C TRP A 24 15.69 -6.39 -9.07
N ALA A 25 14.79 -7.29 -9.44
CA ALA A 25 13.40 -6.99 -9.74
C ALA A 25 12.46 -7.97 -9.04
N GLU A 26 11.24 -7.51 -8.81
CA GLU A 26 10.17 -8.27 -8.17
C GLU A 26 9.06 -8.59 -9.17
N PHE A 27 8.71 -9.87 -9.28
CA PHE A 27 7.47 -10.32 -9.90
C PHE A 27 6.54 -10.86 -8.82
N SER A 28 5.46 -10.13 -8.55
CA SER A 28 4.57 -10.48 -7.45
C SER A 28 3.09 -10.18 -7.77
N PRO A 29 2.48 -10.74 -8.83
CA PRO A 29 1.03 -10.60 -9.00
C PRO A 29 0.28 -11.13 -7.77
N PHE A 30 -0.93 -10.63 -7.52
CA PHE A 30 -1.81 -11.26 -6.55
C PHE A 30 -2.31 -12.62 -7.09
N LEU A 31 -2.63 -13.56 -6.20
CA LEU A 31 -2.99 -14.93 -6.60
C LEU A 31 -4.35 -15.04 -7.29
N ASP A 32 -5.19 -14.01 -7.17
CA ASP A 32 -6.47 -13.89 -7.87
C ASP A 32 -6.31 -13.38 -9.32
N TYR A 33 -5.09 -13.04 -9.75
CA TYR A 33 -4.81 -12.67 -11.14
C TYR A 33 -4.52 -13.90 -11.97
N ASP A 34 -5.20 -14.00 -13.11
CA ASP A 34 -4.89 -15.02 -14.11
C ASP A 34 -3.59 -14.68 -14.88
N HIS A 35 -3.19 -15.58 -15.78
CA HIS A 35 -1.98 -15.41 -16.56
C HIS A 35 -2.02 -14.14 -17.44
N VAL A 36 -3.19 -13.73 -17.93
CA VAL A 36 -3.34 -12.53 -18.77
C VAL A 36 -3.12 -11.28 -17.92
N ALA A 37 -3.77 -11.20 -16.76
CA ALA A 37 -3.60 -10.10 -15.81
C ALA A 37 -2.19 -10.04 -15.20
N ALA A 38 -1.46 -11.16 -15.19
CA ALA A 38 -0.07 -11.22 -14.72
C ALA A 38 0.97 -10.77 -15.77
N VAL A 39 0.63 -10.69 -17.06
CA VAL A 39 1.60 -10.29 -18.11
C VAL A 39 2.25 -8.92 -17.82
N PRO A 40 1.49 -7.85 -17.49
CA PRO A 40 2.10 -6.55 -17.20
C PRO A 40 3.03 -6.57 -15.99
N TRP A 41 2.74 -7.43 -15.00
CA TRP A 41 3.60 -7.61 -13.82
C TRP A 41 4.94 -8.24 -14.21
N LEU A 42 4.91 -9.23 -15.11
CA LEU A 42 6.13 -9.87 -15.60
C LEU A 42 6.96 -8.89 -16.45
N GLN A 43 6.30 -8.14 -17.33
CA GLN A 43 6.95 -7.11 -18.15
C GLN A 43 7.65 -6.06 -17.27
N ALA A 44 6.98 -5.55 -16.23
CA ALA A 44 7.58 -4.60 -15.30
C ALA A 44 8.80 -5.19 -14.55
N ALA A 45 8.73 -6.46 -14.13
CA ALA A 45 9.87 -7.12 -13.49
C ALA A 45 11.05 -7.29 -14.46
N MET A 46 10.78 -7.63 -15.72
CA MET A 46 11.80 -7.78 -16.76
C MET A 46 12.43 -6.43 -17.16
N GLU A 47 11.64 -5.36 -17.21
CA GLU A 47 12.13 -3.99 -17.44
C GLU A 47 13.08 -3.57 -16.31
N ALA A 48 12.63 -3.69 -15.06
CA ALA A 48 13.43 -3.36 -13.90
C ALA A 48 14.75 -4.14 -13.84
N ALA A 49 14.74 -5.43 -14.20
CA ALA A 49 15.93 -6.26 -14.17
C ALA A 49 16.91 -5.98 -15.33
N ASN A 50 16.41 -5.65 -16.52
CA ASN A 50 17.21 -5.69 -17.76
C ASN A 50 17.31 -4.37 -18.52
N HIS A 51 16.59 -3.32 -18.12
CA HIS A 51 16.64 -2.00 -18.77
C HIS A 51 16.90 -0.86 -17.78
N GLY A 52 16.54 -1.04 -16.50
CA GLY A 52 16.66 -0.01 -15.48
C GLY A 52 15.55 1.05 -15.56
N TRP A 53 15.68 2.11 -14.77
CA TRP A 53 14.71 3.22 -14.74
C TRP A 53 15.25 4.46 -15.43
N PRO A 54 14.38 5.32 -16.00
CA PRO A 54 14.78 6.65 -16.44
C PRO A 54 15.43 7.45 -15.31
N GLU A 55 16.28 8.40 -15.68
CA GLU A 55 16.97 9.26 -14.72
C GLU A 55 15.97 10.00 -13.81
N PRO A 56 16.07 9.88 -12.48
CA PRO A 56 15.17 10.56 -11.56
C PRO A 56 15.36 12.09 -11.63
N VAL A 57 14.26 12.82 -11.76
CA VAL A 57 14.26 14.31 -11.73
C VAL A 57 14.10 14.88 -10.31
N ARG A 58 14.12 14.02 -9.29
CA ARG A 58 14.01 14.37 -7.87
C ARG A 58 14.57 13.22 -7.02
N ASP A 59 15.20 13.56 -5.92
CA ASP A 59 15.79 12.58 -5.00
C ASP A 59 14.76 11.95 -4.05
N THR A 60 13.64 12.65 -3.82
CA THR A 60 12.60 12.21 -2.88
C THR A 60 11.20 12.40 -3.45
N VAL A 61 10.29 11.50 -3.12
CA VAL A 61 8.87 11.56 -3.49
C VAL A 61 8.03 11.63 -2.20
N PRO A 62 7.14 12.62 -2.04
CA PRO A 62 6.23 12.66 -0.90
C PRO A 62 5.23 11.49 -0.99
N VAL A 63 4.96 10.86 0.15
CA VAL A 63 4.06 9.70 0.26
C VAL A 63 2.89 9.99 1.19
N ASN A 64 1.81 9.22 1.04
CA ASN A 64 0.71 9.24 1.99
C ASN A 64 0.88 8.18 3.09
N GLY A 65 0.36 8.46 4.28
CA GLY A 65 0.15 7.47 5.32
C GLY A 65 -0.98 6.52 4.95
N ILE A 66 -0.88 5.24 5.32
CA ILE A 66 -1.92 4.25 5.05
C ILE A 66 -2.52 3.80 6.37
N VAL A 67 -3.82 4.05 6.56
CA VAL A 67 -4.57 3.63 7.73
C VAL A 67 -5.54 2.51 7.34
N PRO A 68 -5.37 1.29 7.87
CA PRO A 68 -6.29 0.19 7.63
C PRO A 68 -7.64 0.42 8.32
N ALA A 69 -8.67 -0.30 7.86
CA ALA A 69 -10.00 -0.25 8.45
C ALA A 69 -10.12 -1.21 9.65
N ILE A 70 -9.26 -1.02 10.64
CA ILE A 70 -9.28 -1.76 11.91
C ILE A 70 -9.22 -0.78 13.08
N GLY A 71 -9.82 -1.14 14.21
CA GLY A 71 -9.88 -0.30 15.41
C GLY A 71 -10.85 0.88 15.29
N GLY A 72 -10.89 1.70 16.35
CA GLY A 72 -11.72 2.88 16.45
C GLY A 72 -11.02 4.17 15.98
N GLY A 73 -11.61 5.31 16.30
CA GLY A 73 -11.07 6.61 15.91
C GLY A 73 -9.71 6.93 16.53
N ALA A 74 -9.47 6.48 17.77
CA ALA A 74 -8.21 6.73 18.48
C ALA A 74 -7.03 5.98 17.83
N GLU A 75 -7.21 4.70 17.50
CA GLU A 75 -6.20 3.90 16.82
C GLU A 75 -5.91 4.44 15.41
N ALA A 76 -6.96 4.86 14.69
CA ALA A 76 -6.82 5.45 13.37
C ALA A 76 -5.99 6.74 13.41
N VAL A 77 -6.21 7.60 14.40
CA VAL A 77 -5.42 8.82 14.64
C VAL A 77 -3.97 8.49 15.01
N ALA A 78 -3.75 7.47 15.84
CA ALA A 78 -2.41 7.06 16.23
C ALA A 78 -1.58 6.61 15.03
N LEU A 79 -2.15 5.76 14.16
CA LEU A 79 -1.50 5.30 12.92
C LEU A 79 -1.28 6.45 11.93
N ALA A 80 -2.25 7.36 11.80
CA ALA A 80 -2.10 8.54 10.94
C ALA A 80 -0.93 9.42 11.39
N ARG A 81 -0.80 9.70 12.70
CA ARG A 81 0.32 10.46 13.26
C ARG A 81 1.65 9.72 13.13
N GLN A 82 1.66 8.41 13.40
CA GLN A 82 2.85 7.57 13.28
C GLN A 82 3.42 7.58 11.85
N SER A 83 2.57 7.74 10.84
CA SER A 83 3.02 7.80 9.44
C SER A 83 3.94 9.00 9.15
N GLY A 84 3.86 10.09 9.94
CA GLY A 84 4.59 11.33 9.68
C GLY A 84 4.23 12.02 8.35
N CYS A 85 3.19 11.55 7.66
CA CYS A 85 2.80 12.02 6.34
C CYS A 85 1.81 13.19 6.44
N GLY A 86 1.94 14.16 5.53
CA GLY A 86 0.97 15.25 5.38
C GLY A 86 -0.33 14.85 4.68
N THR A 87 -0.43 13.63 4.15
CA THR A 87 -1.63 13.11 3.47
C THR A 87 -1.92 11.71 3.97
N ILE A 88 -3.19 11.40 4.27
CA ILE A 88 -3.60 10.11 4.83
C ILE A 88 -4.62 9.42 3.92
N LYS A 89 -4.38 8.13 3.63
CA LYS A 89 -5.34 7.24 2.97
C LYS A 89 -5.93 6.28 3.99
N LEU A 90 -7.19 6.50 4.36
CA LEU A 90 -7.96 5.61 5.22
C LEU A 90 -8.76 4.60 4.38
N LYS A 91 -8.66 3.31 4.72
CA LYS A 91 -9.55 2.29 4.17
C LYS A 91 -10.94 2.41 4.82
N VAL A 92 -11.98 2.34 3.99
CA VAL A 92 -13.40 2.28 4.38
C VAL A 92 -14.07 1.05 3.74
N ALA A 93 -15.29 0.76 4.16
CA ALA A 93 -16.11 -0.36 3.67
C ALA A 93 -15.38 -1.72 3.75
N GLN A 94 -14.75 -1.98 4.90
CA GLN A 94 -14.12 -3.25 5.19
C GLN A 94 -15.17 -4.29 5.58
N THR A 95 -14.99 -5.54 5.14
CA THR A 95 -15.86 -6.64 5.55
C THR A 95 -15.85 -6.78 7.07
N GLY A 96 -17.05 -6.75 7.69
CA GLY A 96 -17.22 -6.80 9.15
C GLY A 96 -17.27 -5.43 9.83
N GLU A 97 -17.10 -4.33 9.09
CA GLU A 97 -17.21 -2.96 9.60
C GLU A 97 -18.54 -2.28 9.21
N THR A 98 -18.83 -1.14 9.86
CA THR A 98 -20.04 -0.34 9.59
C THR A 98 -19.69 1.05 9.06
N LEU A 99 -20.61 1.65 8.29
CA LEU A 99 -20.50 3.05 7.85
C LEU A 99 -20.29 4.00 9.03
N ALA A 100 -20.94 3.75 10.17
CA ALA A 100 -20.78 4.59 11.36
C ALA A 100 -19.34 4.55 11.91
N HIS A 101 -18.66 3.41 11.83
CA HIS A 101 -17.25 3.31 12.22
C HIS A 101 -16.34 4.02 11.21
N ASP A 102 -16.59 3.89 9.92
CA ASP A 102 -15.85 4.62 8.89
C ASP A 102 -15.95 6.13 9.11
N LEU A 103 -17.16 6.65 9.32
CA LEU A 103 -17.38 8.07 9.60
C LEU A 103 -16.64 8.53 10.86
N LYS A 104 -16.66 7.73 11.94
CA LYS A 104 -15.91 8.05 13.17
C LYS A 104 -14.41 8.11 12.92
N ARG A 105 -13.84 7.18 12.15
CA ARG A 105 -12.40 7.17 11.82
C ARG A 105 -12.03 8.37 10.95
N VAL A 106 -12.80 8.66 9.91
CA VAL A 106 -12.58 9.83 9.04
C VAL A 106 -12.62 11.11 9.85
N ALA A 107 -13.67 11.30 10.66
CA ALA A 107 -13.83 12.49 11.49
C ALA A 107 -12.69 12.64 12.51
N ALA A 108 -12.26 11.55 13.15
CA ALA A 108 -11.16 11.56 14.11
C ALA A 108 -9.83 11.95 13.46
N ILE A 109 -9.49 11.36 12.30
CA ILE A 109 -8.27 11.70 11.55
C ILE A 109 -8.30 13.17 11.15
N ARG A 110 -9.41 13.64 10.57
CA ARG A 110 -9.55 15.04 10.13
C ARG A 110 -9.43 16.03 11.29
N ALA A 111 -10.01 15.71 12.45
CA ALA A 111 -9.90 16.57 13.63
C ALA A 111 -8.46 16.60 14.20
N ALA A 112 -7.73 15.49 14.11
CA ALA A 112 -6.37 15.38 14.63
C ALA A 112 -5.29 15.91 13.67
N LEU A 113 -5.60 15.98 12.36
CA LEU A 113 -4.73 16.43 11.28
C LEU A 113 -5.53 17.42 10.39
N PRO A 114 -5.76 18.66 10.86
CA PRO A 114 -6.63 19.62 10.15
C PRO A 114 -6.04 20.09 8.81
N ASP A 115 -4.72 20.06 8.70
CA ASP A 115 -3.95 20.52 7.53
C ASP A 115 -3.60 19.38 6.54
N SER A 116 -4.05 18.15 6.83
CA SER A 116 -3.91 17.00 5.92
C SER A 116 -5.08 16.81 4.97
#